data_AF-A0A7A6ZXF0-F1
#
_entry.id   AF-A0A7A6ZXF0-F1
#
_cell.length_a   1.000
_cell.length_b   1.000
_cell.length_c   1.000
_cell.angle_alpha   90.00
_cell.angle_beta   90.00
_cell.angle_gamma   90.00
#
_symmetry.space_group_name_H-M   'P 1'
#
loop_
_entity.id
_entity.type
_entity.pdbx_description
1 polymer ?
#
loop_
_entity_poly.entity_id
_entity_poly.type
_entity_poly.pdbx_seq_one_letter_code
_entity_poly.pdbx_strand_id
1 'polypeptide(L)'
;MTYNITIGNKTIEITESGFHILKAILDIEFSPPTVVSFCSLGCYSAQHVDHWLSHFSHFLVLDYEAVNSVSFRLLSINKDFELFITN
;
A
#
# COMPACT_ATOMS: atom_id res chain seq x y z
N MET A 1 -13.84 12.51 8.21
CA MET A 1 -12.60 11.75 8.38
C MET A 1 -11.96 11.52 7.02
N THR A 2 -10.80 12.11 6.84
CA THR A 2 -10.06 12.11 5.59
C THR A 2 -8.75 11.36 5.81
N TYR A 3 -8.41 10.45 4.90
CA TYR A 3 -7.21 9.63 4.98
C TYR A 3 -6.18 10.18 4.00
N ASN A 4 -4.94 10.33 4.45
CA ASN A 4 -3.93 11.08 3.71
C ASN A 4 -2.60 10.35 3.67
N ILE A 5 -1.91 10.52 2.54
CA ILE A 5 -0.49 10.19 2.40
C ILE A 5 0.26 11.48 2.04
N THR A 6 1.33 11.80 2.77
CA THR A 6 2.29 12.86 2.41
C THR A 6 3.61 12.25 1.98
N ILE A 7 4.08 12.57 0.78
CA ILE A 7 5.38 12.14 0.24
C ILE A 7 6.09 13.38 -0.31
N GLY A 8 7.26 13.69 0.25
CA GLY A 8 7.91 14.98 0.01
C GLY A 8 6.97 16.15 0.34
N ASN A 9 6.73 17.04 -0.63
CA ASN A 9 5.88 18.22 -0.45
C ASN A 9 4.43 18.04 -0.94
N LYS A 10 4.02 16.80 -1.22
CA LYS A 10 2.69 16.49 -1.77
C LYS A 10 1.88 15.71 -0.75
N THR A 11 0.67 16.18 -0.47
CA THR A 11 -0.35 15.45 0.30
C THR A 11 -1.45 15.01 -0.64
N ILE A 12 -1.85 13.74 -0.53
CA ILE A 12 -2.83 13.10 -1.38
C ILE A 12 -3.90 12.48 -0.48
N GLU A 13 -5.16 12.84 -0.73
CA GLU A 13 -6.29 12.18 -0.10
C GLU A 13 -6.47 10.78 -0.72
N ILE A 14 -6.64 9.79 0.14
CA ILE A 14 -6.91 8.41 -0.23
C ILE A 14 -8.18 7.93 0.45
N THR A 15 -8.71 6.80 0.01
CA THR A 15 -9.85 6.19 0.68
C THR A 15 -9.41 5.46 1.96
N GLU A 16 -10.37 5.22 2.85
CA GLU A 16 -10.20 4.35 4.02
C GLU A 16 -9.58 3.00 3.68
N SER A 17 -10.04 2.38 2.59
CA SER A 17 -9.51 1.08 2.15
C SER A 17 -8.04 1.16 1.71
N GLY A 18 -7.66 2.24 1.02
CA GLY A 18 -6.26 2.48 0.67
C GLY A 18 -5.40 2.64 1.93
N PHE A 19 -5.91 3.36 2.93
CA PHE A 19 -5.21 3.57 4.19
C PHE A 19 -4.98 2.24 4.92
N HIS A 20 -6.02 1.40 5.04
CA HIS A 20 -5.91 0.11 5.70
C HIS A 20 -5.02 -0.88 4.96
N ILE A 21 -5.06 -0.89 3.63
CA ILE A 21 -4.17 -1.71 2.80
C ILE A 21 -2.70 -1.30 3.04
N LEU A 22 -2.39 -0.02 2.93
CA LEU A 22 -1.02 0.46 3.11
C LEU A 22 -0.53 0.22 4.53
N LYS A 23 -1.36 0.47 5.53
CA LYS A 23 -1.03 0.16 6.93
C LYS A 23 -0.73 -1.32 7.12
N ALA A 24 -1.57 -2.21 6.59
CA ALA A 24 -1.33 -3.65 6.65
C ALA A 24 -0.01 -4.05 5.97
N ILE A 25 0.36 -3.40 4.87
CA ILE A 25 1.67 -3.63 4.21
C ILE A 25 2.83 -3.18 5.12
N LEU A 26 2.72 -2.03 5.77
CA LEU A 26 3.76 -1.49 6.66
C LEU A 26 3.96 -2.32 7.93
N ASP A 27 2.90 -3.01 8.37
CA ASP A 27 2.94 -3.90 9.53
C ASP A 27 3.57 -5.27 9.21
N ILE A 28 3.85 -5.58 7.92
CA ILE A 28 4.57 -6.80 7.53
C ILE A 28 6.04 -6.67 7.89
N GLU A 29 6.59 -7.70 8.53
CA GLU A 29 8.03 -7.82 8.74
C GLU A 29 8.73 -8.00 7.38
N PHE A 30 9.15 -6.87 6.80
CA PHE A 30 9.67 -6.83 5.44
C PHE A 30 11.12 -7.33 5.37
N SER A 31 11.30 -8.46 4.69
CA SER A 31 12.61 -8.96 4.25
C SER A 31 12.58 -9.14 2.73
N PRO A 32 13.07 -8.15 1.94
CA PRO A 32 12.96 -8.22 0.49
C PRO A 32 13.72 -9.40 -0.10
N PRO A 33 13.13 -10.13 -1.07
CA PRO A 33 11.75 -10.03 -1.52
C PRO A 33 10.74 -10.76 -0.59
N THR A 34 9.64 -10.11 -0.23
CA THR A 34 8.55 -10.73 0.56
C THR A 34 7.31 -10.93 -0.32
N VAL A 35 6.77 -12.14 -0.38
CA VAL A 35 5.51 -12.43 -1.10
C VAL A 35 4.33 -12.20 -0.16
N VAL A 36 3.37 -11.39 -0.58
CA VAL A 36 2.21 -10.97 0.19
C VAL A 36 0.94 -11.40 -0.52
N SER A 37 0.04 -12.05 0.23
CA SER A 37 -1.28 -12.46 -0.27
C SER A 37 -2.26 -11.31 -0.12
N PHE A 38 -3.15 -11.11 -1.10
CA PHE A 38 -4.20 -10.09 -0.97
C PHE A 38 -5.13 -10.36 0.23
N CYS A 39 -5.32 -11.62 0.63
CA CYS A 39 -6.12 -11.96 1.81
C CYS A 39 -5.52 -11.43 3.12
N SER A 40 -4.20 -11.24 3.22
CA SER A 40 -3.58 -10.68 4.43
C SER A 40 -3.77 -9.15 4.55
N LEU A 41 -4.32 -8.49 3.52
CA LEU A 41 -4.50 -7.04 3.47
C LEU A 41 -5.94 -6.60 3.77
N GLY A 42 -6.66 -7.35 4.60
CA GLY A 42 -8.03 -7.00 5.04
C GLY A 42 -9.16 -7.59 4.19
N CYS A 43 -8.89 -8.70 3.47
CA CYS A 43 -9.90 -9.42 2.68
C CYS A 43 -10.61 -8.60 1.59
N TYR A 44 -9.98 -7.55 1.07
CA TYR A 44 -10.47 -6.83 -0.11
C TYR A 44 -10.37 -7.70 -1.38
N SER A 45 -11.11 -7.33 -2.43
CA SER A 45 -11.01 -8.01 -3.73
C SER A 45 -9.63 -7.79 -4.35
N ALA A 46 -9.16 -8.76 -5.14
CA ALA A 46 -7.87 -8.68 -5.82
C ALA A 46 -7.72 -7.41 -6.68
N GLN A 47 -8.78 -7.06 -7.42
CA GLN A 47 -8.83 -5.85 -8.24
C GLN A 47 -8.68 -4.57 -7.41
N HIS A 48 -9.29 -4.56 -6.22
CA HIS A 48 -9.24 -3.41 -5.32
C HIS A 48 -7.87 -3.24 -4.67
N VAL A 49 -7.23 -4.35 -4.28
CA VAL A 49 -5.86 -4.33 -3.77
C VAL A 49 -4.88 -3.89 -4.85
N ASP A 50 -4.98 -4.46 -6.05
CA ASP A 50 -4.08 -4.11 -7.17
C ASP A 50 -4.23 -2.64 -7.60
N HIS A 51 -5.46 -2.11 -7.60
CA HIS A 51 -5.69 -0.68 -7.80
C HIS A 51 -4.87 0.17 -6.84
N TRP A 52 -4.94 -0.11 -5.53
CA TRP A 52 -4.18 0.65 -4.53
C TRP A 52 -2.68 0.43 -4.61
N LEU A 53 -2.21 -0.80 -4.88
CA LEU A 53 -0.78 -1.07 -5.10
C LEU A 53 -0.22 -0.24 -6.26
N SER A 54 -0.96 -0.15 -7.37
CA SER A 54 -0.60 0.68 -8.52
C SER A 54 -0.52 2.17 -8.15
N HIS A 55 -1.48 2.68 -7.37
CA HIS A 55 -1.43 4.05 -6.85
C HIS A 55 -0.24 4.31 -5.94
N PHE A 56 0.05 3.41 -4.99
CA PHE A 56 1.19 3.55 -4.08
C PHE A 56 2.53 3.51 -4.81
N SER A 57 2.65 2.65 -5.82
CA SER A 57 3.84 2.62 -6.69
C SER A 57 3.98 3.89 -7.52
N HIS A 58 2.89 4.40 -8.10
CA HIS A 58 2.90 5.67 -8.81
C HIS A 58 3.34 6.85 -7.92
N PHE A 59 2.97 6.83 -6.64
CA PHE A 59 3.38 7.83 -5.66
C PHE A 59 4.78 7.59 -5.07
N LEU A 60 5.50 6.55 -5.48
CA LEU A 60 6.81 6.18 -4.96
C LEU A 60 6.79 5.79 -3.47
N VAL A 61 5.69 5.20 -3.00
CA VAL A 61 5.57 4.65 -1.64
C VAL A 61 6.19 3.25 -1.56
N LEU A 62 5.99 2.43 -2.59
CA LEU A 62 6.49 1.06 -2.64
C LEU A 62 6.73 0.62 -4.09
N ASP A 63 7.58 -0.39 -4.26
CA ASP A 63 7.66 -1.13 -5.52
C ASP A 63 7.18 -2.56 -5.32
N TYR A 64 6.47 -3.06 -6.32
CA TYR A 64 5.95 -4.42 -6.31
C TYR A 64 5.96 -5.06 -7.69
N GLU A 65 5.90 -6.38 -7.72
CA GLU A 65 5.60 -7.15 -8.93
C GLU A 65 4.40 -8.08 -8.66
N ALA A 66 3.50 -8.18 -9.63
CA ALA A 66 2.42 -9.16 -9.58
C ALA A 66 3.02 -10.58 -9.68
N VAL A 67 2.61 -11.48 -8.78
CA VAL A 67 3.05 -12.88 -8.80
C VAL A 67 1.98 -13.75 -9.46
N ASN A 68 0.72 -13.57 -9.06
CA ASN A 68 -0.44 -14.20 -9.65
C ASN A 68 -1.69 -13.35 -9.37
N SER A 69 -2.89 -13.89 -9.63
CA SER A 69 -4.16 -13.16 -9.45
C SER A 69 -4.54 -12.84 -8.01
N VAL A 70 -3.83 -13.38 -7.01
CA VAL A 70 -4.15 -13.22 -5.58
C VAL A 70 -2.93 -12.86 -4.71
N SER A 71 -1.76 -12.64 -5.30
CA SER A 71 -0.57 -12.26 -4.57
C SER A 71 0.39 -11.41 -5.38
N PHE A 72 1.22 -10.67 -4.66
CA PHE A 72 2.29 -9.85 -5.19
C PHE A 72 3.57 -10.08 -4.40
N ARG A 73 4.70 -9.69 -4.98
CA ARG A 73 5.98 -9.62 -4.29
C ARG A 73 6.30 -8.16 -4.05
N LEU A 74 6.47 -7.81 -2.79
CA LEU A 74 6.93 -6.52 -2.36
C LEU A 74 8.45 -6.44 -2.54
N LEU A 75 8.91 -5.44 -3.28
CA LEU A 75 10.31 -5.28 -3.67
C LEU A 75 11.02 -4.21 -2.84
N SER A 76 10.32 -3.10 -2.56
CA SER A 76 10.82 -1.99 -1.77
C SER A 76 9.67 -1.27 -1.06
N ILE A 77 9.98 -0.60 0.06
CA ILE A 77 9.11 0.39 0.69
C ILE A 77 9.95 1.65 0.88
N ASN A 78 9.49 2.77 0.34
CA ASN A 78 10.02 4.09 0.68
C ASN A 78 9.61 4.42 2.10
N LYS A 79 10.54 4.79 2.97
CA LYS A 79 10.24 5.16 4.38
C LYS A 79 10.03 6.66 4.58
N ASP A 80 10.28 7.46 3.56
CA ASP A 80 10.18 8.93 3.60
C ASP A 80 8.78 9.39 3.15
N PHE A 81 7.76 8.92 3.87
CA PHE A 81 6.38 9.37 3.73
C PHE A 81 5.63 9.32 5.06
N GLU A 82 4.51 10.03 5.14
CA GLU A 82 3.62 10.01 6.28
C GLU A 82 2.24 9.50 5.87
N LEU A 83 1.65 8.63 6.69
CA LEU A 83 0.30 8.11 6.56
C LEU A 83 -0.52 8.56 7.77
N PHE A 84 -1.56 9.37 7.57
CA PHE A 84 -2.29 9.98 8.68
C PHE A 84 -3.77 10.23 8.36
N ILE A 85 -4.53 10.56 9.40
CA ILE A 85 -5.98 10.77 9.35
C ILE A 85 -6.28 12.17 9.89
N THR A 86 -7.19 12.89 9.25
CA THR A 86 -7.75 14.16 9.73
C THR A 86 -9.26 14.03 9.95
N ASN A 87 -9.81 14.82 10.88
CA ASN A 87 -11.22 14.78 11.27
C ASN A 87 -12.14 15.42 10.23
#